data_AF-A0A919PTP1-F1
#
_entry.id   AF-A0A919PTP1-F1
#
_cell.length_a   1.000
_cell.length_b   1.000
_cell.length_c   1.000
_cell.angle_alpha   90.00
_cell.angle_beta   90.00
_cell.angle_gamma   90.00
#
_symmetry.space_group_name_H-M   'P 1'
#
loop_
_entity.id
_entity.type
_entity.pdbx_description
1 polymer ?
#
loop_
_entity_poly.entity_id
_entity_poly.type
_entity_poly.pdbx_seq_one_letter_code
_entity_poly.pdbx_strand_id
1 'polypeptide(L)'
;MLTNAVFTLGVVLVVAGVAGWVAAGILNRAGAGGPRGRGPQPGEIWWATVPYRDGEGEKRRPALVLAGDGRSYTILKITSQDKSQRHDHLEIPTRTWDRRATYNSFLDLSAPFQLNRLDFANRAGAVDPAIWQRVTQLHRVGLPVVGPSLPRGRLVAWLGTLSFVLGVLASCAGIAGPWLNDVRKDVEAAATADVPLHDADRTATDRGESGRRYDSTLNGVHFADSTGFWVGCEGKASVVTFGLDGKFKRFTGTAGLDPVAPKDVVVQLVVEVDGKDAATVSVSRTASAPLDVDLTSARTLTLSALKTKGTCATATRPYGAVGDALLHRG
;
A
#
# COMPACT_ATOMS: atom_id res chain seq x y z
N MET A 1 -67.72 6.95 0.37
CA MET A 1 -66.72 7.31 -0.66
C MET A 1 -65.89 8.52 -0.21
N LEU A 2 -65.16 8.45 0.92
CA LEU A 2 -64.50 9.65 1.49
C LEU A 2 -63.25 9.34 2.34
N THR A 3 -62.58 8.20 2.13
CA THR A 3 -61.40 7.80 2.94
C THR A 3 -60.10 7.58 2.16
N ASN A 4 -60.11 7.66 0.82
CA ASN A 4 -58.91 7.37 0.01
C ASN A 4 -58.19 8.62 -0.55
N ALA A 5 -58.68 9.84 -0.30
CA ALA A 5 -58.09 11.07 -0.88
C ALA A 5 -57.12 11.81 0.05
N VAL A 6 -57.10 11.52 1.35
CA VAL A 6 -56.30 12.28 2.33
C VAL A 6 -54.88 11.72 2.48
N PHE A 7 -54.66 10.42 2.22
CA PHE A 7 -53.34 9.80 2.35
C PHE A 7 -52.39 10.04 1.18
N THR A 8 -52.90 10.30 -0.02
CA THR A 8 -52.08 10.54 -1.21
C THR A 8 -51.50 11.96 -1.28
N LEU A 9 -52.17 12.97 -0.71
CA LEU A 9 -51.63 14.34 -0.67
C LEU A 9 -50.51 14.52 0.38
N GLY A 10 -50.57 13.79 1.51
CA GLY A 10 -49.59 13.91 2.59
C GLY A 10 -48.20 13.35 2.24
N VAL A 11 -48.13 12.29 1.43
CA VAL A 11 -46.86 11.65 1.04
C VAL A 11 -46.12 12.44 -0.05
N VAL A 12 -46.85 13.11 -0.95
CA VAL A 12 -46.24 13.89 -2.04
C VAL A 12 -45.54 15.16 -1.52
N LEU A 13 -46.06 15.80 -0.47
CA LEU A 13 -45.46 17.01 0.13
C LEU A 13 -44.17 16.74 0.90
N VAL A 14 -44.00 15.56 1.52
CA VAL A 14 -42.78 15.18 2.23
C VAL A 14 -41.66 14.79 1.25
N VAL A 15 -41.99 14.16 0.13
CA VAL A 15 -40.99 13.84 -0.92
C VAL A 15 -40.52 15.09 -1.68
N ALA A 16 -41.42 16.07 -1.92
CA ALA A 16 -41.04 17.34 -2.55
C ALA A 16 -40.17 18.22 -1.64
N GLY A 17 -40.39 18.22 -0.33
CA GLY A 17 -39.61 18.99 0.64
C GLY A 17 -38.17 18.48 0.81
N VAL A 18 -37.96 17.16 0.79
CA VAL A 18 -36.61 16.55 0.90
C VAL A 18 -35.85 16.62 -0.44
N ALA A 19 -36.55 16.52 -1.58
CA ALA A 19 -35.93 16.72 -2.89
C ALA A 19 -35.47 18.18 -3.11
N GLY A 20 -36.24 19.16 -2.62
CA GLY A 20 -35.89 20.58 -2.72
C GLY A 20 -34.65 20.99 -1.93
N TRP A 21 -34.41 20.40 -0.75
CA TRP A 21 -33.23 20.71 0.07
C TRP A 21 -31.94 20.03 -0.41
N VAL A 22 -32.03 18.86 -1.04
CA VAL A 22 -30.87 18.20 -1.67
C VAL A 22 -30.50 18.89 -2.98
N ALA A 23 -31.46 19.39 -3.75
CA ALA A 23 -31.19 20.12 -4.99
C ALA A 23 -30.57 21.51 -4.75
N ALA A 24 -30.98 22.25 -3.71
CA ALA A 24 -30.48 23.61 -3.45
C ALA A 24 -29.04 23.65 -2.90
N GLY A 25 -28.59 22.61 -2.20
CA GLY A 25 -27.20 22.50 -1.73
C GLY A 25 -26.20 22.10 -2.83
N ILE A 26 -26.69 21.49 -3.91
CA ILE A 26 -25.87 21.00 -5.03
C ILE A 26 -25.70 22.08 -6.12
N LEU A 27 -26.61 23.06 -6.21
CA LEU A 27 -26.60 24.08 -7.26
C LEU A 27 -25.79 25.35 -6.97
N ASN A 28 -25.28 25.56 -5.75
CA ASN A 28 -24.62 26.83 -5.36
C ASN A 28 -23.08 26.79 -5.22
N ARG A 29 -22.40 25.87 -5.91
CA ARG A 29 -20.95 25.97 -6.17
C ARG A 29 -20.59 25.84 -7.64
N ALA A 30 -21.45 26.36 -8.51
CA ALA A 30 -21.10 26.68 -9.89
C ALA A 30 -20.24 27.97 -9.90
N GLY A 31 -18.93 27.80 -9.75
CA GLY A 31 -17.94 28.83 -10.04
C GLY A 31 -16.81 28.21 -10.86
N ALA A 32 -16.83 28.45 -12.17
CA ALA A 32 -15.77 28.38 -13.21
C ALA A 32 -14.63 27.35 -13.00
N GLY A 33 -14.34 26.37 -13.85
CA GLY A 33 -14.64 26.11 -15.26
C GLY A 33 -13.47 25.28 -15.82
N GLY A 34 -13.71 24.02 -16.17
CA GLY A 34 -12.73 23.11 -16.80
C GLY A 34 -13.39 21.78 -17.21
N PRO A 35 -12.94 21.11 -18.30
CA PRO A 35 -13.75 20.13 -19.05
C PRO A 35 -14.10 18.88 -18.23
N ARG A 36 -15.37 18.45 -18.27
CA ARG A 36 -15.84 17.16 -17.74
C ARG A 36 -15.30 16.03 -18.61
N GLY A 37 -14.67 15.01 -18.03
CA GLY A 37 -14.45 13.75 -18.78
C GLY A 37 -13.50 12.70 -18.19
N ARG A 38 -12.58 13.05 -17.30
CA ARG A 38 -11.68 12.07 -16.65
C ARG A 38 -11.41 12.58 -15.23
N GLY A 39 -11.42 11.71 -14.23
CA GLY A 39 -11.10 12.10 -12.84
C GLY A 39 -9.67 12.62 -12.71
N PRO A 40 -9.16 12.85 -11.49
CA PRO A 40 -7.76 13.23 -11.27
C PRO A 40 -6.78 12.39 -12.09
N GLN A 41 -5.90 13.01 -12.86
CA GLN A 41 -4.96 12.32 -13.74
C GLN A 41 -3.56 12.22 -13.14
N PRO A 42 -2.77 11.17 -13.46
CA PRO A 42 -1.36 11.10 -13.08
C PRO A 42 -0.60 12.39 -13.43
N GLY A 43 0.19 12.89 -12.47
CA GLY A 43 0.96 14.13 -12.62
C GLY A 43 0.19 15.40 -12.24
N GLU A 44 -1.11 15.30 -11.95
CA GLU A 44 -1.89 16.42 -11.46
C GLU A 44 -1.80 16.58 -9.95
N ILE A 45 -1.83 17.83 -9.50
CA ILE A 45 -1.94 18.19 -8.09
C ILE A 45 -3.37 18.61 -7.81
N TRP A 46 -3.99 18.00 -6.80
CA TRP A 46 -5.36 18.27 -6.39
C TRP A 46 -5.45 18.58 -4.90
N TRP A 47 -6.40 19.42 -4.53
CA TRP A 47 -6.81 19.53 -3.13
C TRP A 47 -7.69 18.34 -2.78
N ALA A 48 -7.24 17.53 -1.83
CA ALA A 48 -7.92 16.32 -1.40
C ALA A 48 -7.98 16.23 0.12
N THR A 49 -9.00 15.53 0.62
CA THR A 49 -9.07 15.10 2.02
C THR A 49 -8.18 13.88 2.18
N VAL A 50 -7.07 14.02 2.90
CA VAL A 50 -6.06 12.96 3.06
C VAL A 50 -6.04 12.51 4.53
N PRO A 51 -6.17 11.20 4.82
CA PRO A 51 -6.11 10.68 6.19
C PRO A 51 -4.70 10.86 6.80
N TYR A 52 -4.63 10.87 8.13
CA TYR A 52 -3.34 10.75 8.82
C TYR A 52 -2.80 9.33 8.72
N ARG A 53 -1.47 9.20 8.74
CA ARG A 53 -0.81 7.89 8.59
C ARG A 53 -0.96 7.01 9.82
N ASP A 54 -0.81 7.60 11.00
CA ASP A 54 -0.62 6.87 12.25
C ASP A 54 -1.84 6.92 13.19
N GLY A 55 -3.03 7.28 12.68
CA GLY A 55 -4.19 7.40 13.56
C GLY A 55 -5.47 7.92 12.93
N GLU A 56 -6.41 8.28 13.80
CA GLU A 56 -7.72 8.80 13.42
C GLU A 56 -7.64 10.26 12.93
N GLY A 57 -8.37 10.55 11.86
CA GLY A 57 -8.52 11.90 11.32
C GLY A 57 -7.97 12.08 9.91
N GLU A 58 -8.32 13.23 9.35
CA GLU A 58 -8.01 13.60 7.97
C GLU A 58 -7.77 15.10 7.87
N LYS A 59 -7.09 15.51 6.81
CA LYS A 59 -6.89 16.93 6.53
C LYS A 59 -6.94 17.20 5.05
N ARG A 60 -7.59 18.30 4.68
CA ARG A 60 -7.56 18.87 3.34
C ARG A 60 -6.16 19.39 3.03
N ARG A 61 -5.49 18.81 2.04
CA ARG A 61 -4.11 19.13 1.64
C ARG A 61 -3.95 19.00 0.12
N PRO A 62 -2.93 19.64 -0.47
CA PRO A 62 -2.56 19.32 -1.84
C PRO A 62 -1.99 17.89 -1.89
N ALA A 63 -2.31 17.17 -2.95
CA ALA A 63 -1.92 15.78 -3.19
C ALA A 63 -1.56 15.60 -4.67
N LEU A 64 -0.43 14.96 -4.94
CA LEU A 64 0.00 14.57 -6.28
C LEU A 64 -0.61 13.22 -6.64
N VAL A 65 -1.29 13.14 -7.78
CA VAL A 65 -1.89 11.90 -8.27
C VAL A 65 -0.82 11.06 -8.98
N LEU A 66 -0.69 9.80 -8.57
CA LEU A 66 0.23 8.83 -9.18
C LEU A 66 -0.46 7.93 -10.20
N ALA A 67 -1.67 7.48 -9.86
CA ALA A 67 -2.47 6.57 -10.67
C ALA A 67 -3.96 6.72 -10.30
N GLY A 68 -4.85 6.34 -11.21
CA GLY A 68 -6.27 6.23 -10.91
C GLY A 68 -7.05 5.54 -12.01
N ASP A 69 -8.11 4.83 -11.62
CA ASP A 69 -8.98 4.07 -12.54
C ASP A 69 -10.37 4.72 -12.74
N GLY A 70 -10.57 5.91 -12.16
CA GLY A 70 -11.86 6.61 -12.15
C GLY A 70 -12.57 6.52 -10.80
N ARG A 71 -12.36 5.45 -10.03
CA ARG A 71 -13.00 5.20 -8.73
C ARG A 71 -12.00 5.35 -7.59
N SER A 72 -10.84 4.72 -7.71
CA SER A 72 -9.75 4.74 -6.74
C SER A 72 -8.50 5.41 -7.32
N TYR A 73 -7.76 6.10 -6.47
CA TYR A 73 -6.62 6.92 -6.84
C TYR A 73 -5.48 6.75 -5.84
N THR A 74 -4.29 6.46 -6.36
CA THR A 74 -3.05 6.47 -5.58
C THR A 74 -2.48 7.88 -5.60
N ILE A 75 -2.18 8.45 -4.43
CA ILE A 75 -1.62 9.80 -4.30
C ILE A 75 -0.39 9.85 -3.40
N LEU A 76 0.40 10.90 -3.52
CA LEU A 76 1.37 11.35 -2.52
C LEU A 76 0.91 12.66 -1.91
N LYS A 77 1.00 12.80 -0.58
CA LYS A 77 0.61 14.05 0.08
C LYS A 77 1.70 15.12 -0.08
N ILE A 78 1.30 16.37 -0.08
CA ILE A 78 2.19 17.53 -0.06
C ILE A 78 2.04 18.26 1.28
N THR A 79 3.17 18.69 1.85
CA THR A 79 3.22 19.45 3.11
C THR A 79 3.90 20.79 2.93
N SER A 80 3.40 21.82 3.60
CA SER A 80 4.02 23.14 3.68
C SER A 80 5.10 23.24 4.76
N GLN A 81 5.19 22.24 5.64
CA GLN A 81 6.25 22.19 6.66
C GLN A 81 7.59 21.92 6.00
N ASP A 82 8.64 22.59 6.47
CA ASP A 82 10.01 22.32 6.04
C ASP A 82 10.40 20.86 6.36
N LYS A 83 10.89 20.16 5.33
CA LYS A 83 11.40 18.79 5.39
C LYS A 83 12.74 18.66 4.65
N SER A 84 13.46 19.76 4.45
CA SER A 84 14.76 19.80 3.77
C SER A 84 15.79 18.82 4.33
N GLN A 85 15.73 18.52 5.63
CA GLN A 85 16.61 17.57 6.31
C GLN A 85 16.24 16.10 6.10
N ARG A 86 15.17 15.80 5.35
CA ARG A 86 14.68 14.44 5.14
C ARG A 86 14.83 13.99 3.70
N HIS A 87 15.49 12.85 3.51
CA HIS A 87 15.73 12.25 2.20
C HIS A 87 14.47 11.65 1.55
N ASP A 88 13.44 11.35 2.33
CA ASP A 88 12.13 10.86 1.89
C ASP A 88 11.15 11.99 1.52
N HIS A 89 11.64 13.23 1.47
CA HIS A 89 10.87 14.39 1.05
C HIS A 89 11.57 15.10 -0.10
N LEU A 90 10.79 15.43 -1.14
CA LEU A 90 11.29 16.18 -2.28
C LEU A 90 10.69 17.57 -2.25
N GLU A 91 11.55 18.59 -2.21
CA GLU A 91 11.10 19.97 -2.37
C GLU A 91 10.51 20.19 -3.77
N ILE A 92 9.34 20.82 -3.84
CA ILE A 92 8.62 21.12 -5.07
C ILE A 92 8.28 22.62 -5.16
N PRO A 93 8.47 23.27 -6.32
CA PRO A 93 8.12 24.67 -6.52
C PRO A 93 6.61 24.90 -6.40
N THR A 94 6.13 25.45 -5.28
CA THR A 94 4.70 25.62 -5.02
C THR A 94 4.05 26.66 -5.92
N ARG A 95 4.78 27.72 -6.27
CA ARG A 95 4.28 28.81 -7.14
C ARG A 95 3.79 28.34 -8.51
N THR A 96 4.23 27.17 -8.97
CA THR A 96 3.81 26.59 -10.25
C THR A 96 2.36 26.09 -10.24
N TRP A 97 1.81 25.72 -9.07
CA TRP A 97 0.45 25.18 -8.91
C TRP A 97 -0.38 25.90 -7.85
N ASP A 98 0.22 26.79 -7.06
CA ASP A 98 -0.46 27.80 -6.24
C ASP A 98 0.27 29.14 -6.37
N ARG A 99 -0.28 30.02 -7.21
CA ARG A 99 0.32 31.34 -7.53
C ARG A 99 0.48 32.25 -6.31
N ARG A 100 -0.24 32.00 -5.21
CA ARG A 100 -0.16 32.80 -3.98
C ARG A 100 0.93 32.33 -3.01
N ALA A 101 1.58 31.20 -3.30
CA ALA A 101 2.58 30.65 -2.42
C ALA A 101 3.82 31.55 -2.29
N THR A 102 4.31 31.69 -1.05
CA THR A 102 5.55 32.41 -0.72
C THR A 102 6.71 31.48 -0.39
N TYR A 103 6.46 30.18 -0.35
CA TYR A 103 7.44 29.13 -0.02
C TYR A 103 7.22 27.91 -0.90
N ASN A 104 8.25 27.07 -1.00
CA ASN A 104 8.14 25.75 -1.61
C ASN A 104 7.60 24.73 -0.62
N SER A 105 6.93 23.72 -1.14
CA SER A 105 6.34 22.64 -0.37
C SER A 105 7.15 21.38 -0.55
N PHE A 106 6.92 20.40 0.29
CA PHE A 106 7.60 19.12 0.23
C PHE A 106 6.60 18.03 -0.15
N LEU A 107 6.92 17.29 -1.20
CA LEU A 107 6.25 16.06 -1.58
C LEU A 107 6.78 14.94 -0.68
N ASP A 108 5.88 14.28 0.05
CA ASP A 108 6.24 13.14 0.88
C ASP A 108 6.32 11.88 -0.01
N LEU A 109 7.53 11.34 -0.18
CA LEU A 109 7.82 10.15 -0.97
C LEU A 109 7.74 8.86 -0.15
N SER A 110 7.56 8.94 1.18
CA SER A 110 7.68 7.78 2.07
C SER A 110 6.56 6.75 1.88
N ALA A 111 5.32 7.19 1.61
CA ALA A 111 4.18 6.30 1.46
C ALA A 111 3.03 6.94 0.66
N PRO A 112 2.53 6.26 -0.40
CA PRO A 112 1.30 6.64 -1.07
C PRO A 112 0.04 6.39 -0.22
N PHE A 113 -1.01 7.15 -0.50
CA PHE A 113 -2.35 6.94 0.04
C PHE A 113 -3.31 6.51 -1.06
N GLN A 114 -4.31 5.71 -0.70
CA GLN A 114 -5.46 5.41 -1.56
C GLN A 114 -6.62 6.33 -1.21
N LEU A 115 -7.16 7.02 -2.21
CA LEU A 115 -8.33 7.89 -2.08
C LEU A 115 -9.41 7.48 -3.07
N ASN A 116 -10.67 7.75 -2.71
CA ASN A 116 -11.80 7.64 -3.61
C ASN A 116 -12.01 8.94 -4.38
N ARG A 117 -12.74 8.88 -5.50
CA ARG A 117 -13.07 10.06 -6.32
C ARG A 117 -13.66 11.24 -5.53
N LEU A 118 -14.44 10.94 -4.49
CA LEU A 118 -15.15 11.92 -3.66
C LEU A 118 -14.23 12.69 -2.68
N ASP A 119 -13.04 12.17 -2.41
CA ASP A 119 -12.08 12.82 -1.52
C ASP A 119 -11.38 14.01 -2.20
N PHE A 120 -11.42 14.06 -3.53
CA PHE A 120 -10.87 15.13 -4.35
C PHE A 120 -11.84 16.28 -4.49
N ALA A 121 -11.37 17.50 -4.24
CA ALA A 121 -12.10 18.73 -4.51
C ALA A 121 -11.69 19.35 -5.85
N ASN A 122 -10.84 20.38 -5.84
CA ASN A 122 -10.43 21.11 -7.02
C ASN A 122 -8.97 20.81 -7.41
N ARG A 123 -8.74 20.73 -8.72
CA ARG A 123 -7.40 20.67 -9.29
C ARG A 123 -6.64 21.96 -8.95
N ALA A 124 -5.43 21.82 -8.43
CA ALA A 124 -4.53 22.93 -8.16
C ALA A 124 -3.66 23.24 -9.40
N GLY A 125 -3.10 22.20 -10.02
CA GLY A 125 -2.21 22.36 -11.17
C GLY A 125 -1.63 21.03 -11.64
N ALA A 126 -0.57 21.10 -12.43
CA ALA A 126 0.28 19.95 -12.73
C ALA A 126 1.60 20.10 -11.98
N VAL A 127 2.22 18.98 -11.62
CA VAL A 127 3.59 19.01 -11.09
C VAL A 127 4.58 19.29 -12.21
N ASP A 128 5.72 19.88 -11.86
CA ASP A 128 6.82 20.10 -12.80
C ASP A 128 7.25 18.78 -13.49
N PRO A 129 7.50 18.77 -14.82
CA PRO A 129 7.85 17.55 -15.55
C PRO A 129 9.10 16.82 -15.05
N ALA A 130 10.14 17.54 -14.60
CA ALA A 130 11.36 16.91 -14.09
C ALA A 130 11.10 16.27 -12.72
N ILE A 131 10.29 16.93 -11.88
CA ILE A 131 9.81 16.34 -10.63
C ILE A 131 8.93 15.11 -10.93
N TRP A 132 8.05 15.19 -11.91
CA TRP A 132 7.21 14.06 -12.32
C TRP A 132 8.06 12.86 -12.74
N GLN A 133 9.05 13.06 -13.61
CA GLN A 133 9.98 12.01 -14.02
C GLN A 133 10.65 11.35 -12.81
N ARG A 134 11.16 12.15 -11.87
CA ARG A 134 11.77 11.62 -10.63
C ARG A 134 10.78 10.81 -9.80
N VAL A 135 9.54 11.26 -9.67
CA VAL A 135 8.47 10.53 -8.96
C VAL A 135 8.16 9.20 -9.67
N THR A 136 8.06 9.19 -11.00
CA THR A 136 7.78 7.96 -11.77
C THR A 136 8.90 6.91 -11.71
N GLN A 137 10.14 7.33 -11.42
CA GLN A 137 11.26 6.41 -11.18
C GLN A 137 11.18 5.75 -9.80
N LEU A 138 10.65 6.46 -8.80
CA LEU A 138 10.57 6.00 -7.42
C LEU A 138 9.26 5.25 -7.11
N HIS A 139 8.19 5.58 -7.84
CA HIS A 139 6.85 5.01 -7.65
C HIS A 139 6.28 4.54 -8.97
N ARG A 140 5.64 3.35 -8.96
CA ARG A 140 4.88 2.87 -10.13
C ARG A 140 3.70 3.83 -10.40
N VAL A 141 3.58 4.27 -11.65
CA VAL A 141 2.48 5.13 -12.13
C VAL A 141 1.64 4.41 -13.18
N GLY A 142 0.35 4.70 -13.24
CA GLY A 142 -0.52 4.24 -14.33
C GLY A 142 -1.23 2.89 -14.17
N LEU A 143 -1.04 2.14 -13.08
CA LEU A 143 -1.86 0.97 -12.74
C LEU A 143 -2.42 1.14 -11.31
N PRO A 144 -3.73 0.89 -11.09
CA PRO A 144 -4.29 0.91 -9.74
C PRO A 144 -3.61 -0.17 -8.89
N VAL A 145 -2.99 0.23 -7.79
CA VAL A 145 -2.55 -0.72 -6.76
C VAL A 145 -3.82 -1.17 -6.05
N VAL A 146 -4.27 -2.40 -6.34
CA VAL A 146 -5.38 -3.02 -5.62
C VAL A 146 -4.89 -3.39 -4.22
N GLY A 147 -4.89 -2.43 -3.32
CA GLY A 147 -4.85 -2.71 -1.88
C GLY A 147 -6.27 -2.95 -1.38
N PRO A 148 -6.49 -3.85 -0.40
CA PRO A 148 -7.81 -4.03 0.19
C PRO A 148 -8.18 -2.77 0.99
N SER A 149 -8.90 -1.85 0.37
CA SER A 149 -9.61 -0.80 1.09
C SER A 149 -10.84 -1.43 1.75
N LEU A 150 -10.74 -1.80 3.03
CA LEU A 150 -11.93 -2.09 3.83
C LEU A 150 -12.69 -0.77 4.05
N PRO A 151 -13.96 -0.65 3.62
CA PRO A 151 -14.75 0.52 3.94
C PRO A 151 -15.18 0.43 5.42
N ARG A 152 -14.65 1.34 6.24
CA ARG A 152 -15.20 1.59 7.59
C ARG A 152 -16.57 2.25 7.46
N GLY A 153 -17.59 1.43 7.71
CA GLY A 153 -18.77 1.78 8.49
C GLY A 153 -19.74 2.81 7.91
N ARG A 154 -20.89 2.33 7.40
CA ARG A 154 -22.20 2.66 7.97
C ARG A 154 -23.33 1.83 7.35
N LEU A 155 -24.02 1.12 8.23
CA LEU A 155 -25.44 0.72 8.19
C LEU A 155 -25.78 -0.42 7.23
N VAL A 156 -25.94 -1.64 7.75
CA VAL A 156 -27.18 -2.16 8.38
C VAL A 156 -28.26 -2.43 7.34
N ALA A 157 -28.69 -3.71 7.34
CA ALA A 157 -29.80 -4.29 6.61
C ALA A 157 -29.61 -4.33 5.08
N TRP A 158 -29.47 -5.54 4.55
CA TRP A 158 -29.93 -6.04 3.24
C TRP A 158 -29.01 -7.19 2.78
N LEU A 159 -28.97 -8.26 3.57
CA LEU A 159 -28.50 -9.59 3.13
C LEU A 159 -29.51 -10.66 3.58
N GLY A 160 -30.80 -10.38 3.38
CA GLY A 160 -31.89 -11.31 3.70
C GLY A 160 -32.72 -11.79 2.52
N THR A 161 -32.53 -11.23 1.32
CA THR A 161 -33.52 -11.39 0.23
C THR A 161 -32.97 -11.69 -1.15
N LEU A 162 -31.64 -11.72 -1.35
CA LEU A 162 -31.04 -12.12 -2.63
C LEU A 162 -30.40 -13.51 -2.65
N SER A 163 -30.55 -14.30 -1.58
CA SER A 163 -30.19 -15.74 -1.59
C SER A 163 -31.37 -16.67 -1.89
N PHE A 164 -32.61 -16.17 -1.90
CA PHE A 164 -33.80 -17.03 -2.06
C PHE A 164 -34.35 -17.12 -3.49
N VAL A 165 -33.90 -16.27 -4.42
CA VAL A 165 -34.40 -16.30 -5.82
C VAL A 165 -33.42 -16.99 -6.79
N LEU A 166 -32.11 -17.04 -6.49
CA LEU A 166 -31.15 -17.81 -7.31
C LEU A 166 -30.92 -19.25 -6.82
N GLY A 167 -31.30 -19.60 -5.59
CA GLY A 167 -31.12 -20.95 -5.04
C GLY A 167 -32.17 -21.98 -5.49
N VAL A 168 -33.34 -21.54 -5.96
CA VAL A 168 -34.47 -22.45 -6.27
C VAL A 168 -34.47 -22.92 -7.74
N LEU A 169 -33.76 -22.25 -8.66
CA LEU A 169 -33.70 -22.67 -10.07
C LEU A 169 -32.46 -23.51 -10.44
N ALA A 170 -31.42 -23.55 -9.59
CA ALA A 170 -30.19 -24.30 -9.87
C ALA A 170 -30.22 -25.78 -9.43
N SER A 171 -31.30 -26.25 -8.79
CA SER A 171 -31.45 -27.65 -8.38
C SER A 171 -32.03 -28.58 -9.46
N CYS A 172 -32.43 -28.07 -10.63
CA CYS A 172 -33.09 -28.88 -11.66
C CYS A 172 -32.23 -29.24 -12.89
N ALA A 173 -30.97 -28.80 -12.97
CA ALA A 173 -30.09 -29.23 -14.06
C ALA A 173 -28.68 -29.40 -13.50
N GLY A 174 -28.21 -30.64 -13.39
CA GLY A 174 -26.87 -31.02 -12.88
C GLY A 174 -25.70 -30.56 -13.75
N ILE A 175 -25.65 -29.27 -14.12
CA ILE A 175 -24.70 -28.67 -15.07
C ILE A 175 -23.66 -27.78 -14.33
N ALA A 176 -23.85 -27.49 -13.04
CA ALA A 176 -22.92 -26.63 -12.26
C ALA A 176 -21.92 -27.38 -11.36
N GLY A 177 -22.00 -28.71 -11.26
CA GLY A 177 -21.19 -29.51 -10.32
C GLY A 177 -19.67 -29.48 -10.57
N PRO A 178 -19.19 -29.61 -11.82
CA PRO A 178 -17.74 -29.65 -12.10
C PRO A 178 -17.04 -28.30 -11.90
N TRP A 179 -17.65 -27.22 -12.42
CA TRP A 179 -17.05 -25.87 -12.40
C TRP A 179 -16.99 -25.26 -10.99
N LEU A 180 -18.02 -25.47 -10.15
CA LEU A 180 -17.97 -25.02 -8.75
C LEU A 180 -16.89 -25.73 -7.94
N ASN A 181 -16.64 -27.01 -8.24
CA ASN A 181 -15.60 -27.77 -7.57
C ASN A 181 -14.20 -27.29 -7.95
N ASP A 182 -13.97 -26.89 -9.19
CA ASP A 182 -12.68 -26.36 -9.62
C ASP A 182 -12.42 -24.96 -9.02
N VAL A 183 -13.42 -24.07 -9.01
CA VAL A 183 -13.29 -22.77 -8.32
C VAL A 183 -13.01 -22.95 -6.83
N ARG A 184 -13.68 -23.92 -6.16
CA ARG A 184 -13.40 -24.22 -4.75
C ARG A 184 -11.98 -24.73 -4.55
N LYS A 185 -11.50 -25.65 -5.41
CA LYS A 185 -10.12 -26.16 -5.35
C LYS A 185 -9.11 -25.04 -5.58
N ASP A 186 -9.37 -24.13 -6.52
CA ASP A 186 -8.49 -22.99 -6.79
C ASP A 186 -8.45 -22.02 -5.61
N VAL A 187 -9.59 -21.77 -4.94
CA VAL A 187 -9.67 -20.96 -3.72
C VAL A 187 -8.96 -21.64 -2.54
N GLU A 188 -9.13 -22.95 -2.38
CA GLU A 188 -8.45 -23.74 -1.34
C GLU A 188 -6.93 -23.80 -1.59
N ALA A 189 -6.49 -23.93 -2.84
CA ALA A 189 -5.08 -23.91 -3.23
C ALA A 189 -4.46 -22.51 -3.04
N ALA A 190 -5.16 -21.43 -3.40
CA ALA A 190 -4.69 -20.07 -3.15
C ALA A 190 -4.64 -19.74 -1.64
N ALA A 191 -5.52 -20.35 -0.86
CA ALA A 191 -5.53 -20.20 0.60
C ALA A 191 -4.34 -20.91 1.28
N THR A 192 -3.81 -21.98 0.69
CA THR A 192 -2.67 -22.74 1.25
C THR A 192 -1.32 -22.40 0.62
N ALA A 193 -1.29 -21.65 -0.48
CA ALA A 193 -0.07 -21.23 -1.15
C ALA A 193 0.86 -20.42 -0.23
N ASP A 194 2.16 -20.69 -0.36
CA ASP A 194 3.21 -19.93 0.31
C ASP A 194 3.21 -18.47 -0.13
N VAL A 195 3.52 -17.58 0.80
CA VAL A 195 3.53 -16.13 0.56
C VAL A 195 4.97 -15.63 0.57
N PRO A 196 5.45 -14.97 -0.50
CA PRO A 196 6.74 -14.31 -0.46
C PRO A 196 6.81 -13.28 0.67
N LEU A 197 7.90 -13.26 1.42
CA LEU A 197 8.03 -12.37 2.58
C LEU A 197 7.91 -10.89 2.18
N HIS A 198 8.35 -10.51 0.98
CA HIS A 198 8.24 -9.13 0.48
C HIS A 198 6.80 -8.70 0.14
N ASP A 199 5.86 -9.65 0.05
CA ASP A 199 4.43 -9.40 -0.10
C ASP A 199 3.70 -9.31 1.26
N ALA A 200 4.38 -9.68 2.36
CA ALA A 200 3.83 -9.51 3.70
C ALA A 200 3.76 -8.03 4.10
N ASP A 201 2.80 -7.69 4.96
CA ASP A 201 2.63 -6.33 5.43
C ASP A 201 3.83 -5.89 6.27
N ARG A 202 4.39 -4.72 5.97
CA ARG A 202 5.57 -4.19 6.66
C ARG A 202 5.12 -3.15 7.67
N THR A 203 5.22 -3.49 8.95
CA THR A 203 4.68 -2.70 10.05
C THR A 203 5.66 -1.68 10.62
N ALA A 204 6.98 -1.87 10.38
CA ALA A 204 8.01 -0.89 10.73
C ALA A 204 9.28 -1.04 9.86
N THR A 205 9.92 0.07 9.51
CA THR A 205 11.26 0.11 8.88
C THR A 205 12.06 1.30 9.41
N ASP A 206 13.29 1.09 9.86
CA ASP A 206 14.09 2.15 10.51
C ASP A 206 15.03 2.89 9.52
N ARG A 207 15.53 2.21 8.47
CA ARG A 207 16.39 2.80 7.41
C ARG A 207 16.28 2.06 6.08
N GLY A 208 16.06 2.82 5.00
CA GLY A 208 16.00 2.30 3.62
C GLY A 208 14.80 1.40 3.35
N GLU A 209 14.55 1.11 2.06
CA GLU A 209 13.44 0.26 1.61
C GLU A 209 13.64 -1.25 1.89
N SER A 210 13.95 -1.62 3.14
CA SER A 210 14.06 -3.04 3.54
C SER A 210 12.70 -3.74 3.41
N GLY A 211 12.74 -5.04 3.16
CA GLY A 211 11.57 -5.89 3.01
C GLY A 211 10.88 -5.79 1.65
N ARG A 212 11.46 -5.10 0.66
CA ARG A 212 10.91 -5.05 -0.71
C ARG A 212 11.42 -6.21 -1.55
N ARG A 213 10.63 -6.54 -2.58
CA ARG A 213 11.04 -7.44 -3.65
C ARG A 213 12.35 -6.98 -4.25
N TYR A 214 13.30 -7.89 -4.35
CA TYR A 214 14.65 -7.60 -4.82
C TYR A 214 15.17 -8.76 -5.65
N ASP A 215 15.71 -8.43 -6.83
CA ASP A 215 16.44 -9.37 -7.66
C ASP A 215 17.88 -9.41 -7.15
N SER A 216 18.34 -10.59 -6.73
CA SER A 216 19.63 -10.73 -6.04
C SER A 216 20.43 -11.94 -6.48
N THR A 217 21.75 -11.86 -6.32
CA THR A 217 22.64 -13.01 -6.46
C THR A 217 23.40 -13.26 -5.16
N LEU A 218 23.10 -14.37 -4.48
CA LEU A 218 23.65 -14.68 -3.17
C LEU A 218 24.62 -15.85 -3.32
N ASN A 219 25.90 -15.63 -2.99
CA ASN A 219 26.94 -16.65 -3.10
C ASN A 219 26.99 -17.35 -4.48
N GLY A 220 26.76 -16.58 -5.55
CA GLY A 220 26.76 -17.08 -6.93
C GLY A 220 25.44 -17.70 -7.41
N VAL A 221 24.43 -17.84 -6.54
CA VAL A 221 23.10 -18.34 -6.90
C VAL A 221 22.15 -17.16 -7.12
N HIS A 222 21.44 -17.16 -8.25
CA HIS A 222 20.51 -16.11 -8.63
C HIS A 222 19.11 -16.38 -8.07
N PHE A 223 18.53 -15.35 -7.43
CA PHE A 223 17.20 -15.36 -6.83
C PHE A 223 16.42 -14.17 -7.39
N ALA A 224 15.59 -14.43 -8.40
CA ALA A 224 14.78 -13.40 -9.06
C ALA A 224 13.71 -12.79 -8.14
N ASP A 225 13.37 -13.48 -7.04
CA ASP A 225 12.28 -13.13 -6.15
C ASP A 225 12.70 -13.16 -4.67
N SER A 226 13.62 -12.28 -4.31
CA SER A 226 14.15 -12.17 -2.94
C SER A 226 13.48 -11.06 -2.14
N THR A 227 13.68 -11.07 -0.83
CA THR A 227 13.34 -9.96 0.07
C THR A 227 14.61 -9.22 0.44
N GLY A 228 14.80 -8.01 -0.09
CA GLY A 228 16.01 -7.21 0.14
C GLY A 228 16.05 -6.56 1.54
N PHE A 229 17.23 -6.47 2.14
CA PHE A 229 17.44 -5.77 3.41
C PHE A 229 18.66 -4.84 3.36
N TRP A 230 18.47 -3.63 3.86
CA TRP A 230 19.57 -2.69 4.10
C TRP A 230 20.39 -3.13 5.31
N VAL A 231 21.64 -2.70 5.35
CA VAL A 231 22.58 -3.06 6.41
C VAL A 231 22.92 -1.83 7.24
N GLY A 232 22.86 -1.98 8.56
CA GLY A 232 23.33 -0.97 9.50
C GLY A 232 24.85 -0.82 9.45
N CYS A 233 25.35 0.25 8.83
CA CYS A 233 26.79 0.45 8.63
C CYS A 233 27.49 1.24 9.75
N GLU A 234 26.73 1.97 10.55
CA GLU A 234 27.20 2.94 11.57
C GLU A 234 26.90 2.46 13.00
N GLY A 235 27.08 1.15 13.26
CA GLY A 235 26.91 0.57 14.60
C GLY A 235 25.46 0.39 15.08
N LYS A 236 24.47 0.93 14.35
CA LYS A 236 23.04 0.65 14.57
C LYS A 236 22.49 -0.22 13.46
N ALA A 237 21.82 -1.33 13.82
CA ALA A 237 21.21 -2.25 12.88
C ALA A 237 20.16 -1.55 12.00
N SER A 238 20.04 -2.03 10.77
CA SER A 238 18.89 -1.73 9.92
C SER A 238 17.82 -2.77 10.21
N VAL A 239 16.59 -2.33 10.43
CA VAL A 239 15.50 -3.18 10.92
C VAL A 239 14.29 -3.06 10.00
N VAL A 240 13.67 -4.20 9.69
CA VAL A 240 12.34 -4.30 9.08
C VAL A 240 11.49 -5.32 9.83
N THR A 241 10.25 -4.97 10.11
CA THR A 241 9.27 -5.85 10.77
C THR A 241 8.09 -6.11 9.85
N PHE A 242 7.68 -7.37 9.79
CA PHE A 242 6.54 -7.86 9.04
C PHE A 242 5.41 -8.28 9.98
N GLY A 243 4.18 -7.89 9.65
CA GLY A 243 2.97 -8.36 10.30
C GLY A 243 2.55 -9.71 9.72
N LEU A 244 2.39 -10.70 10.60
CA LEU A 244 2.03 -12.07 10.23
C LEU A 244 0.59 -12.43 10.59
N ASP A 245 -0.04 -11.69 11.50
CA ASP A 245 -1.40 -11.91 12.01
C ASP A 245 -1.69 -13.35 12.53
N GLY A 246 -0.65 -14.12 12.89
CA GLY A 246 -0.80 -15.53 13.28
C GLY A 246 -1.16 -16.48 12.13
N LYS A 247 -1.06 -16.04 10.87
CA LYS A 247 -1.50 -16.80 9.68
C LYS A 247 -0.48 -17.83 9.18
N PHE A 248 0.75 -17.77 9.66
CA PHE A 248 1.86 -18.57 9.16
C PHE A 248 2.42 -19.47 10.26
N LYS A 249 3.02 -20.60 9.85
CA LYS A 249 3.62 -21.60 10.75
C LYS A 249 5.12 -21.70 10.58
N ARG A 250 5.67 -21.29 9.44
CA ARG A 250 7.10 -21.40 9.16
C ARG A 250 7.55 -20.32 8.20
N PHE A 251 8.77 -19.85 8.38
CA PHE A 251 9.48 -18.97 7.46
C PHE A 251 10.75 -19.66 6.98
N THR A 252 10.97 -19.71 5.67
CA THR A 252 12.21 -20.24 5.08
C THR A 252 12.84 -19.24 4.13
N GLY A 253 14.13 -19.42 3.85
CA GLY A 253 14.84 -18.67 2.82
C GLY A 253 16.35 -18.83 2.91
N THR A 254 17.09 -18.13 2.05
CA THR A 254 18.56 -18.11 2.06
C THR A 254 19.06 -16.67 2.24
N ALA A 255 19.65 -16.36 3.38
CA ALA A 255 20.25 -15.05 3.63
C ALA A 255 21.64 -14.94 2.99
N GLY A 256 21.93 -13.79 2.37
CA GLY A 256 23.24 -13.52 1.79
C GLY A 256 23.46 -12.05 1.45
N LEU A 257 24.65 -11.73 0.95
CA LEU A 257 24.97 -10.40 0.39
C LEU A 257 25.03 -10.44 -1.13
N ASP A 258 24.39 -9.44 -1.75
CA ASP A 258 24.38 -9.22 -3.20
C ASP A 258 25.73 -8.69 -3.70
N PRO A 259 26.10 -8.84 -4.99
CA PRO A 259 27.39 -8.37 -5.50
C PRO A 259 27.59 -6.86 -5.42
N VAL A 260 26.53 -6.08 -5.19
CA VAL A 260 26.62 -4.63 -4.91
C VAL A 260 27.27 -4.33 -3.56
N ALA A 261 27.22 -5.26 -2.60
CA ALA A 261 27.90 -5.10 -1.32
C ALA A 261 29.43 -5.14 -1.50
N PRO A 262 30.20 -4.36 -0.72
CA PRO A 262 31.66 -4.47 -0.69
C PRO A 262 32.13 -5.88 -0.29
N LYS A 263 33.29 -6.31 -0.81
CA LYS A 263 33.77 -7.70 -0.66
C LYS A 263 34.20 -8.07 0.75
N ASP A 264 34.61 -7.09 1.54
CA ASP A 264 35.11 -7.23 2.90
C ASP A 264 33.99 -7.11 3.96
N VAL A 265 32.77 -6.74 3.55
CA VAL A 265 31.63 -6.56 4.44
C VAL A 265 31.10 -7.92 4.91
N VAL A 266 30.98 -8.05 6.22
CA VAL A 266 30.29 -9.16 6.90
C VAL A 266 29.15 -8.59 7.71
N VAL A 267 28.00 -9.25 7.64
CA VAL A 267 26.76 -8.80 8.27
C VAL A 267 26.24 -9.90 9.18
N GLN A 268 25.88 -9.51 10.40
CA GLN A 268 25.04 -10.33 11.26
C GLN A 268 23.58 -9.99 10.96
N LEU A 269 22.82 -11.00 10.54
CA LEU A 269 21.38 -10.95 10.38
C LEU A 269 20.75 -11.69 11.54
N VAL A 270 19.95 -10.97 12.33
CA VAL A 270 19.11 -11.52 13.39
C VAL A 270 17.68 -11.56 12.87
N VAL A 271 17.04 -12.72 13.02
CA VAL A 271 15.64 -12.95 12.75
C VAL A 271 14.94 -13.08 14.10
N GLU A 272 14.00 -12.20 14.37
CA GLU A 272 13.23 -12.22 15.61
C GLU A 272 11.77 -12.58 15.32
N VAL A 273 11.18 -13.40 16.19
CA VAL A 273 9.75 -13.72 16.19
C VAL A 273 9.14 -13.15 17.45
N ASP A 274 8.17 -12.24 17.29
CA ASP A 274 7.53 -11.53 18.41
C ASP A 274 8.53 -10.88 19.39
N GLY A 275 9.60 -10.31 18.82
CA GLY A 275 10.65 -9.59 19.56
C GLY A 275 11.67 -10.50 20.26
N LYS A 276 11.68 -11.80 19.96
CA LYS A 276 12.68 -12.75 20.48
C LYS A 276 13.52 -13.31 19.34
N ASP A 277 14.84 -13.34 19.52
CA ASP A 277 15.78 -13.96 18.59
C ASP A 277 15.37 -15.41 18.30
N ALA A 278 15.06 -15.69 17.04
CA ALA A 278 14.70 -17.02 16.54
C ALA A 278 15.79 -17.62 15.66
N ALA A 279 16.57 -16.78 14.95
CA ALA A 279 17.78 -17.21 14.25
C ALA A 279 18.79 -16.06 14.16
N THR A 280 20.07 -16.38 14.24
CA THR A 280 21.16 -15.42 14.03
C THR A 280 22.19 -16.03 13.10
N VAL A 281 22.42 -15.38 11.96
CA VAL A 281 23.36 -15.84 10.93
C VAL A 281 24.37 -14.76 10.58
N SER A 282 25.58 -15.17 10.23
CA SER A 282 26.61 -14.28 9.69
C SER A 282 26.76 -14.54 8.19
N VAL A 283 26.58 -13.50 7.38
CA VAL A 283 26.60 -13.58 5.92
C VAL A 283 27.62 -12.63 5.31
N SER A 284 28.16 -13.03 4.17
CA SER A 284 29.05 -12.23 3.32
C SER A 284 28.75 -12.53 1.85
N ARG A 285 29.47 -11.91 0.91
CA ARG A 285 29.30 -12.20 -0.53
C ARG A 285 29.57 -13.66 -0.91
N THR A 286 30.43 -14.34 -0.15
CA THR A 286 30.86 -15.73 -0.41
C THR A 286 30.36 -16.70 0.66
N ALA A 287 29.48 -16.23 1.55
CA ALA A 287 28.91 -17.06 2.61
C ALA A 287 27.44 -16.68 2.79
N SER A 288 26.55 -17.50 2.24
CA SER A 288 25.12 -17.45 2.50
C SER A 288 24.74 -18.44 3.60
N ALA A 289 23.59 -18.22 4.25
CA ALA A 289 23.09 -19.09 5.31
C ALA A 289 21.60 -19.38 5.10
N PRO A 290 21.16 -20.64 5.28
CA PRO A 290 19.74 -20.96 5.27
C PRO A 290 19.06 -20.38 6.51
N LEU A 291 17.80 -19.97 6.33
CA LEU A 291 16.89 -19.58 7.38
C LEU A 291 15.73 -20.57 7.39
N ASP A 292 15.39 -21.03 8.59
CA ASP A 292 14.28 -21.94 8.83
C ASP A 292 13.76 -21.65 10.24
N VAL A 293 12.63 -20.95 10.30
CA VAL A 293 12.12 -20.34 11.53
C VAL A 293 10.69 -20.78 11.76
N ASP A 294 10.40 -21.28 12.97
CA ASP A 294 9.04 -21.57 13.40
C ASP A 294 8.27 -20.27 13.64
N LEU A 295 7.13 -20.14 12.98
CA LEU A 295 6.21 -19.01 13.11
C LEU A 295 4.91 -19.38 13.79
N THR A 296 4.84 -20.52 14.48
CA THR A 296 3.62 -21.01 15.10
C THR A 296 3.04 -19.97 16.06
N SER A 297 1.91 -19.39 15.66
CA SER A 297 1.19 -18.32 16.38
C SER A 297 1.91 -16.97 16.41
N ALA A 298 2.95 -16.78 15.60
CA ALA A 298 3.72 -15.56 15.50
C ALA A 298 2.86 -14.41 14.95
N ARG A 299 2.96 -13.24 15.57
CA ARG A 299 2.29 -12.02 15.09
C ARG A 299 3.21 -11.14 14.26
N THR A 300 4.50 -11.22 14.55
CA THR A 300 5.53 -10.40 13.90
C THR A 300 6.77 -11.21 13.60
N LEU A 301 7.42 -10.88 12.49
CA LEU A 301 8.75 -11.34 12.11
C LEU A 301 9.62 -10.11 11.85
N THR A 302 10.76 -10.00 12.52
CA THR A 302 11.69 -8.87 12.35
C THR A 302 13.01 -9.37 11.78
N LEU A 303 13.54 -8.65 10.79
CA LEU A 303 14.90 -8.83 10.28
C LEU A 303 15.75 -7.63 10.70
N SER A 304 16.82 -7.90 11.44
CA SER A 304 17.78 -6.91 11.93
C SER A 304 19.15 -7.20 11.35
N ALA A 305 19.68 -6.31 10.51
CA ALA A 305 20.95 -6.48 9.82
C ALA A 305 21.98 -5.44 10.26
N LEU A 306 23.10 -5.90 10.81
CA LEU A 306 24.20 -5.07 11.29
C LEU A 306 25.53 -5.50 10.68
N LYS A 307 26.28 -4.53 10.13
CA LYS A 307 27.65 -4.77 9.69
C LYS A 307 28.55 -5.04 10.90
N THR A 308 29.17 -6.22 10.96
CA THR A 308 30.10 -6.61 12.01
C THR A 308 31.56 -6.47 11.59
N LYS A 309 31.85 -6.54 10.28
CA LYS A 309 33.20 -6.36 9.72
C LYS A 309 33.16 -5.65 8.37
N GLY A 310 34.27 -5.03 8.00
CA GLY A 310 34.48 -4.37 6.72
C GLY A 310 33.98 -2.93 6.69
N THR A 311 34.14 -2.30 5.53
CA THR A 311 33.73 -0.91 5.29
C THR A 311 32.60 -0.84 4.28
N CYS A 312 31.50 -0.22 4.67
CA CYS A 312 30.40 0.06 3.75
C CYS A 312 30.80 1.16 2.74
N ALA A 313 30.33 1.01 1.51
CA ALA A 313 30.32 2.03 0.47
C ALA A 313 28.90 2.59 0.25
N THR A 314 28.78 3.74 -0.41
CA THR A 314 27.47 4.24 -0.83
C THR A 314 26.80 3.25 -1.77
N ALA A 315 25.53 2.91 -1.52
CA ALA A 315 24.73 2.10 -2.44
C ALA A 315 23.33 2.67 -2.61
N THR A 316 22.80 2.51 -3.82
CA THR A 316 21.42 2.82 -4.20
C THR A 316 20.49 1.61 -4.09
N ARG A 317 21.05 0.45 -3.73
CA ARG A 317 20.35 -0.83 -3.57
C ARG A 317 20.72 -1.47 -2.23
N PRO A 318 19.85 -2.32 -1.67
CA PRO A 318 20.15 -3.10 -0.48
C PRO A 318 21.43 -3.93 -0.65
N TYR A 319 22.20 -4.09 0.42
CA TYR A 319 23.41 -4.92 0.42
C TYR A 319 23.09 -6.41 0.47
N GLY A 320 22.02 -6.78 1.16
CA GLY A 320 21.67 -8.16 1.38
C GLY A 320 20.25 -8.46 0.95
N ALA A 321 19.97 -9.74 0.83
CA ALA A 321 18.65 -10.25 0.58
C ALA A 321 18.47 -11.61 1.24
N VAL A 322 17.21 -11.98 1.45
CA VAL A 322 16.81 -13.36 1.70
C VAL A 322 16.20 -13.89 0.40
N GLY A 323 16.93 -14.76 -0.29
CA GLY A 323 16.46 -15.46 -1.49
C GLY A 323 15.44 -16.52 -1.13
N ASP A 324 14.44 -16.73 -2.01
CA ASP A 324 13.29 -17.63 -1.79
C ASP A 324 12.69 -17.48 -0.39
N ALA A 325 12.52 -16.23 0.04
CA ALA A 325 11.98 -15.90 1.36
C ALA A 325 10.48 -16.19 1.40
N LEU A 326 10.07 -17.32 1.96
CA LEU A 326 8.69 -17.82 1.91
C LEU A 326 8.09 -17.97 3.31
N LEU A 327 6.84 -17.53 3.43
CA LEU A 327 5.98 -17.72 4.59
C LEU A 327 4.99 -18.86 4.30
N HIS A 328 5.08 -19.94 5.07
CA HIS A 328 4.25 -21.13 4.93
C HIS A 328 3.08 -21.08 5.89
N ARG A 329 1.86 -21.38 5.41
CA ARG A 329 0.64 -21.35 6.23
C ARG A 329 0.43 -22.59 7.11
N GLY A 330 1.10 -23.70 6.77
CA GLY A 330 1.07 -24.97 7.51
C GLY A 330 -0.27 -25.69 7.46
#